data_AF-A0A955DWV6-F1
#
_entry.id   AF-A0A955DWV6-F1
#
_cell.length_a   1.000
_cell.length_b   1.000
_cell.length_c   1.000
_cell.angle_alpha   90.00
_cell.angle_beta   90.00
_cell.angle_gamma   90.00
#
_symmetry.space_group_name_H-M   'P 1'
#
loop_
_entity.id
_entity.type
_entity.pdbx_description
1 polymer ?
#
loop_
_entity_poly.entity_id
_entity_poly.type
_entity_poly.pdbx_seq_one_letter_code
_entity_poly.pdbx_strand_id
1 'polypeptide(L)'
;LFRIFKLSRYVGESEILMAAMRASRPKITVFLVGVLTTIVIIGALMYMVEGPEHGFTSIPQSIYWAVVTLTTVGYGDIAPQTTLGKMLASGVMILGYGVLAVPTGIVTAEITQATRGGGRRCESCGAVGHHQISNYCHICGGELIGV
;
A
#
# COMPACT_ATOMS: atom_id res chain seq x y z
N LEU A 1 -11.40 -37.22 5.11
CA LEU A 1 -10.48 -36.92 6.23
C LEU A 1 -9.08 -36.46 5.77
N PHE A 2 -8.45 -37.06 4.74
CA PHE A 2 -7.14 -36.61 4.22
C PHE A 2 -7.08 -35.23 3.53
N ARG A 3 -8.20 -34.53 3.31
CA ARG A 3 -8.21 -33.16 2.75
C ARG A 3 -7.60 -32.11 3.69
N ILE A 4 -7.47 -32.43 5.00
CA ILE A 4 -6.95 -31.51 6.01
C ILE A 4 -5.44 -31.25 5.88
N PHE A 5 -4.67 -32.19 5.33
CA PHE A 5 -3.22 -32.00 5.11
C PHE A 5 -2.90 -30.95 4.03
N LYS A 6 -3.86 -30.55 3.20
CA LYS A 6 -3.68 -29.42 2.28
C LYS A 6 -3.61 -28.06 3.00
N LEU A 7 -4.07 -27.96 4.26
CA LEU A 7 -3.88 -26.73 5.05
C LEU A 7 -2.42 -26.47 5.41
N SER A 8 -1.56 -27.50 5.51
CA SER A 8 -0.14 -27.32 5.82
C SER A 8 0.58 -26.44 4.80
N ARG A 9 0.14 -26.45 3.53
CA ARG A 9 0.63 -25.52 2.50
C ARG A 9 0.13 -24.09 2.69
N TYR A 10 -1.08 -23.93 3.22
CA TYR A 10 -1.70 -22.63 3.50
C TYR A 10 -1.07 -21.92 4.71
N VAL A 11 -0.56 -22.70 5.67
CA VAL A 11 0.18 -22.15 6.83
C VAL A 11 1.49 -21.47 6.37
N GLY A 12 2.25 -22.10 5.46
CA GLY A 12 3.44 -21.47 4.87
C GLY A 12 3.13 -20.22 4.03
N GLU A 13 2.03 -20.22 3.29
CA GLU A 13 1.56 -19.04 2.54
C GLU A 13 1.16 -17.88 3.47
N SER A 14 0.56 -18.17 4.63
CA SER A 14 0.21 -17.15 5.63
C SER A 14 1.43 -16.55 6.35
N GLU A 15 2.50 -17.33 6.55
CA GLU A 15 3.77 -16.82 7.06
C GLU A 15 4.43 -15.85 6.09
N ILE A 16 4.40 -16.14 4.79
CA ILE A 16 4.93 -15.25 3.73
C ILE A 16 4.14 -13.94 3.71
N LEU A 17 2.81 -13.99 3.82
CA LEU A 17 1.96 -12.79 3.89
C LEU A 17 2.23 -11.98 5.17
N MET A 18 2.34 -12.64 6.32
CA MET A 18 2.69 -11.97 7.59
C MET A 18 4.07 -11.32 7.55
N ALA A 19 5.06 -12.00 6.97
CA ALA A 19 6.40 -11.48 6.77
C ALA A 19 6.40 -10.26 5.84
N ALA A 20 5.69 -10.33 4.71
CA ALA A 20 5.54 -9.22 3.77
C ALA A 20 4.83 -8.00 4.40
N MET A 21 3.77 -8.21 5.19
CA MET A 21 3.11 -7.13 5.93
C MET A 21 4.05 -6.48 6.96
N ARG A 22 4.81 -7.29 7.71
CA ARG A 22 5.74 -6.78 8.71
C ARG A 22 6.91 -6.03 8.06
N ALA A 23 7.39 -6.47 6.90
CA ALA A 23 8.39 -5.76 6.10
C ALA A 23 7.83 -4.46 5.48
N SER A 24 6.56 -4.44 5.10
CA SER A 24 5.87 -3.25 4.55
C SER A 24 5.62 -2.15 5.58
N ARG A 25 5.56 -2.49 6.88
CA ARG A 25 5.16 -1.58 7.97
C ARG A 25 5.82 -0.19 7.93
N PRO A 26 7.16 -0.05 7.97
CA PRO A 26 7.79 1.27 7.99
C PRO A 26 7.44 2.12 6.77
N LYS A 27 7.35 1.50 5.58
CA LYS A 27 7.00 2.19 4.33
C LYS A 27 5.55 2.68 4.36
N ILE A 28 4.62 1.84 4.83
CA ILE A 28 3.21 2.19 5.00
C ILE A 28 3.04 3.29 6.05
N THR A 29 3.77 3.23 7.17
CA THR A 29 3.70 4.25 8.22
C THR A 29 4.10 5.63 7.69
N VAL A 30 5.22 5.73 6.99
CA VAL A 30 5.67 7.00 6.39
C VAL A 30 4.63 7.53 5.40
N PHE A 31 4.08 6.65 4.57
CA PHE A 31 3.04 7.00 3.61
C PHE A 31 1.77 7.52 4.30
N LEU A 32 1.26 6.83 5.32
CA LEU A 32 0.07 7.24 6.06
C LEU A 32 0.25 8.58 6.76
N VAL A 33 1.43 8.85 7.33
CA VAL A 33 1.76 10.16 7.89
C VAL A 33 1.72 11.24 6.80
N GLY A 34 2.30 10.98 5.63
CA GLY A 34 2.23 11.88 4.48
C GLY A 34 0.79 12.17 4.04
N VAL A 35 -0.06 11.16 3.97
CA VAL A 35 -1.49 11.30 3.65
C VAL A 35 -2.20 12.16 4.69
N LEU A 36 -2.00 11.90 5.99
CA LEU A 36 -2.60 12.68 7.07
C LEU A 36 -2.16 14.14 7.02
N THR A 37 -0.88 14.43 6.79
CA THR A 37 -0.41 15.81 6.65
C THR A 37 -1.06 16.51 5.45
N THR A 38 -1.19 15.81 4.32
CA THR A 38 -1.85 16.33 3.11
C THR A 38 -3.33 16.64 3.36
N ILE A 39 -4.04 15.77 4.08
CA ILE A 39 -5.43 15.98 4.49
C ILE A 39 -5.57 17.24 5.35
N VAL A 40 -4.68 17.43 6.33
CA VAL A 40 -4.71 18.62 7.21
C VAL A 40 -4.49 19.89 6.39
N ILE A 41 -3.54 19.89 5.46
CA ILE A 41 -3.26 21.04 4.58
C ILE A 41 -4.47 21.35 3.70
N ILE A 42 -5.04 20.34 3.03
CA ILE A 42 -6.23 20.51 2.16
C ILE A 42 -7.43 21.00 2.98
N GLY A 43 -7.69 20.42 4.15
CA GLY A 43 -8.78 20.83 5.02
C GLY A 43 -8.65 22.28 5.47
N ALA A 44 -7.43 22.71 5.85
CA ALA A 44 -7.17 24.10 6.20
C ALA A 44 -7.37 25.05 5.00
N LEU A 45 -6.88 24.69 3.81
CA LEU A 45 -7.09 25.49 2.59
C LEU A 45 -8.58 25.60 2.25
N MET A 46 -9.34 24.52 2.34
CA MET A 46 -10.77 24.53 2.07
C MET A 46 -11.55 25.40 3.05
N TYR A 47 -11.18 25.37 4.34
CA TYR A 47 -11.76 26.29 5.33
C TYR A 47 -11.54 27.76 4.92
N MET A 48 -10.35 28.11 4.42
CA MET A 48 -10.06 29.48 4.00
C MET A 48 -10.77 29.89 2.71
N VAL A 49 -10.98 28.96 1.79
CA VAL A 49 -11.55 29.24 0.46
C VAL A 49 -13.08 29.29 0.48
N GLU A 50 -13.71 28.33 1.16
CA GLU A 50 -15.17 28.23 1.22
C GLU A 50 -15.76 28.99 2.42
N GLY A 51 -15.08 28.93 3.57
CA GLY A 51 -15.54 29.55 4.81
C GLY A 51 -16.84 28.95 5.38
N PRO A 52 -17.32 29.51 6.50
CA PRO A 52 -18.51 29.01 7.20
C PRO A 52 -19.81 29.15 6.40
N GLU A 53 -19.87 30.07 5.44
CA GLU A 53 -21.06 30.32 4.59
C GLU A 53 -21.44 29.11 3.73
N HIS A 54 -20.47 28.27 3.38
CA HIS A 54 -20.66 27.09 2.52
C HIS A 54 -20.57 25.77 3.28
N GLY A 55 -20.73 25.78 4.60
CA GLY A 55 -20.75 24.58 5.44
C GLY A 55 -19.37 24.16 5.99
N PHE A 56 -18.30 24.87 5.63
CA PHE A 56 -16.96 24.65 6.20
C PHE A 56 -16.81 25.50 7.48
N THR A 57 -17.57 25.17 8.54
CA THR A 57 -17.70 26.04 9.73
C THR A 57 -16.47 26.05 10.63
N SER A 58 -15.64 25.00 10.57
CA SER A 58 -14.44 24.87 11.39
C SER A 58 -13.37 24.03 10.68
N ILE A 59 -12.09 24.23 11.04
CA ILE A 59 -10.97 23.46 10.48
C ILE A 59 -11.17 21.93 10.65
N PRO A 60 -11.61 21.41 11.81
CA PRO A 60 -11.86 19.97 11.96
C PRO A 60 -12.93 19.44 11.02
N GLN A 61 -13.98 20.22 10.74
CA GLN A 61 -15.03 19.84 9.79
C GLN A 61 -14.50 19.80 8.35
N SER A 62 -13.65 20.76 7.97
CA SER A 62 -12.98 20.77 6.66
C SER A 62 -11.99 19.62 6.51
N ILE A 63 -11.30 19.23 7.59
CA ILE A 63 -10.45 18.03 7.64
C ILE A 63 -11.30 16.79 7.41
N TYR A 64 -12.46 16.68 8.07
CA TYR A 64 -13.39 15.57 7.85
C TYR A 64 -13.82 15.48 6.37
N TRP A 65 -14.17 16.60 5.73
CA TRP A 65 -14.47 16.65 4.30
C TRP A 65 -13.28 16.14 3.46
N ALA A 66 -12.06 16.58 3.78
CA ALA A 66 -10.85 16.16 3.07
C ALA A 66 -10.59 14.66 3.23
N VAL A 67 -10.83 14.08 4.41
CA VAL A 67 -10.76 12.62 4.63
C VAL A 67 -11.76 11.90 3.74
N VAL A 68 -13.04 12.26 3.81
CA VAL A 68 -14.13 11.59 3.08
C VAL A 68 -13.94 11.69 1.57
N THR A 69 -13.42 12.80 1.08
CA THR A 69 -13.15 13.04 -0.34
C THR A 69 -11.90 12.27 -0.81
N LEU A 70 -10.78 12.38 -0.08
CA LEU A 70 -9.52 11.72 -0.45
C LEU A 70 -9.61 10.19 -0.38
N THR A 71 -10.42 9.68 0.56
CA THR A 71 -10.71 8.24 0.69
C THR A 71 -11.79 7.75 -0.29
N THR A 72 -12.31 8.62 -1.15
CA THR A 72 -13.35 8.31 -2.16
C THR A 72 -14.71 7.87 -1.58
N VAL A 73 -14.95 8.08 -0.28
CA VAL A 73 -16.23 7.75 0.37
C VAL A 73 -17.33 8.70 -0.09
N GLY A 74 -17.05 10.01 -0.09
CA GLY A 74 -17.92 11.03 -0.69
C GLY A 74 -19.36 11.07 -0.17
N TYR A 75 -19.58 11.19 1.15
CA TYR A 75 -20.92 11.25 1.74
C TYR A 75 -21.81 12.37 1.17
N GLY A 76 -21.22 13.47 0.70
CA GLY A 76 -21.95 14.59 0.10
C GLY A 76 -22.70 15.47 1.10
N ASP A 77 -22.44 15.30 2.39
CA ASP A 77 -22.94 16.12 3.49
C ASP A 77 -22.35 17.54 3.48
N ILE A 78 -21.11 17.67 3.00
CA ILE A 78 -20.43 18.95 2.79
C ILE A 78 -19.79 18.91 1.41
N ALA A 79 -19.93 19.98 0.64
CA ALA A 79 -19.35 20.07 -0.70
C ALA A 79 -18.96 21.52 -1.04
N PRO A 80 -17.82 21.72 -1.74
CA PRO A 80 -17.40 23.04 -2.20
C PRO A 80 -18.42 23.65 -3.14
N GLN A 81 -18.79 24.90 -2.88
CA GLN A 81 -19.72 25.65 -3.72
C GLN A 81 -18.99 26.66 -4.59
N THR A 82 -17.88 27.21 -4.10
CA THR A 82 -17.08 28.21 -4.82
C THR A 82 -16.37 27.60 -6.03
N THR A 83 -16.13 28.41 -7.05
CA THR A 83 -15.38 27.99 -8.24
C THR A 83 -13.96 27.53 -7.87
N LEU A 84 -13.30 28.26 -6.96
CA LEU A 84 -11.95 27.91 -6.50
C LEU A 84 -11.94 26.61 -5.69
N GLY A 85 -12.91 26.43 -4.78
CA GLY A 85 -13.04 25.20 -3.99
C GLY A 85 -13.36 23.99 -4.85
N LYS A 86 -14.16 24.14 -5.91
CA LYS A 86 -14.41 23.07 -6.89
C LYS A 86 -13.16 22.69 -7.69
N MET A 87 -12.32 23.67 -8.06
CA MET A 87 -11.02 23.39 -8.70
C MET A 87 -10.06 22.67 -7.76
N LEU A 88 -10.01 23.06 -6.48
CA LEU A 88 -9.21 22.35 -5.48
C LEU A 88 -9.71 20.92 -5.30
N ALA A 89 -11.03 20.75 -5.13
CA ALA A 89 -11.64 19.45 -4.91
C ALA A 89 -11.41 18.47 -6.07
N SER A 90 -11.46 18.93 -7.33
CA SER A 90 -11.15 18.05 -8.46
C SER A 90 -9.69 17.57 -8.43
N GLY A 91 -8.75 18.42 -8.03
CA GLY A 91 -7.36 18.03 -7.78
C GLY A 91 -7.23 16.99 -6.66
N VAL A 92 -7.95 17.18 -5.55
CA VAL A 92 -7.97 16.23 -4.42
C VAL A 92 -8.53 14.87 -4.84
N MET A 93 -9.57 14.83 -5.68
CA MET A 93 -10.12 13.57 -6.20
C MET A 93 -9.08 12.79 -7.04
N ILE A 94 -8.27 13.49 -7.85
CA ILE A 94 -7.18 12.86 -8.60
C ILE A 94 -6.09 12.32 -7.65
N LEU A 95 -5.72 13.09 -6.62
CA LEU A 95 -4.77 12.65 -5.60
C LEU A 95 -5.23 11.39 -4.86
N GLY A 96 -6.55 11.24 -4.64
CA GLY A 96 -7.14 10.07 -3.99
C GLY A 96 -6.79 8.75 -4.69
N TYR A 97 -6.77 8.71 -6.03
CA TYR A 97 -6.35 7.52 -6.77
C TYR A 97 -4.90 7.13 -6.49
N GLY A 98 -4.00 8.12 -6.37
CA GLY A 98 -2.61 7.89 -5.97
C GLY A 98 -2.52 7.30 -4.57
N VAL A 99 -3.36 7.81 -3.65
CA VAL A 99 -3.37 7.33 -2.26
C VAL A 99 -3.78 5.86 -2.14
N LEU A 100 -4.71 5.39 -2.97
CA LEU A 100 -5.14 3.99 -3.01
C LEU A 100 -4.11 3.06 -3.70
N ALA A 101 -3.42 3.56 -4.72
CA ALA A 101 -2.45 2.77 -5.49
C ALA A 101 -1.16 2.46 -4.72
N VAL A 102 -0.64 3.42 -3.94
CA VAL A 102 0.65 3.29 -3.23
C VAL A 102 0.70 2.13 -2.23
N PRO A 103 -0.24 1.96 -1.27
CA PRO A 103 -0.16 0.86 -0.30
C PRO A 103 -0.27 -0.50 -0.99
N THR A 104 -1.12 -0.60 -2.01
CA THR A 104 -1.25 -1.80 -2.86
C THR A 104 0.08 -2.11 -3.55
N GLY A 105 0.76 -1.11 -4.10
CA GLY A 105 2.08 -1.25 -4.72
C GLY A 105 3.18 -1.68 -3.74
N ILE A 106 3.22 -1.08 -2.54
CA ILE A 106 4.18 -1.44 -1.48
C ILE A 106 3.99 -2.90 -1.08
N VAL A 107 2.74 -3.31 -0.76
CA VAL A 107 2.45 -4.69 -0.34
C VAL A 107 2.77 -5.68 -1.46
N THR A 108 2.41 -5.35 -2.71
CA THR A 108 2.73 -6.20 -3.87
C THR A 108 4.23 -6.37 -4.05
N ALA A 109 5.02 -5.31 -3.86
CA ALA A 109 6.48 -5.37 -3.96
C ALA A 109 7.08 -6.26 -2.85
N GLU A 110 6.59 -6.14 -1.61
CA GLU A 110 7.05 -6.98 -0.49
C GLU A 110 6.63 -8.45 -0.66
N ILE A 111 5.41 -8.73 -1.12
CA ILE A 111 4.97 -10.10 -1.44
C ILE A 111 5.84 -10.69 -2.55
N THR A 112 6.13 -9.90 -3.59
CA THR A 112 7.01 -10.34 -4.69
C THR A 112 8.42 -10.62 -4.18
N GLN A 113 8.97 -9.81 -3.27
CA GLN A 113 10.28 -10.06 -2.65
C GLN A 113 10.27 -11.29 -1.75
N ALA A 114 9.25 -11.45 -0.90
CA ALA A 114 9.11 -12.60 -0.01
C ALA A 114 8.98 -13.91 -0.81
N THR A 115 8.32 -13.87 -1.97
CA THR A 115 8.22 -15.02 -2.89
C THR A 115 9.53 -15.27 -3.65
N ARG A 116 10.30 -14.21 -3.99
CA ARG A 116 11.63 -14.32 -4.64
C ARG A 116 12.72 -14.86 -3.72
N GLY A 117 12.56 -14.75 -2.39
CA GLY A 117 13.50 -15.29 -1.39
C GLY A 117 13.62 -16.82 -1.37
N GLY A 118 12.75 -17.54 -2.09
CA GLY A 118 12.80 -19.00 -2.23
C GLY A 118 13.74 -19.50 -3.34
N GLY A 119 14.85 -18.82 -3.60
CA GLY A 119 15.86 -19.31 -4.53
C GLY A 119 16.69 -20.41 -3.88
N ARG A 120 16.85 -21.56 -4.55
CA ARG A 120 17.67 -22.67 -4.06
C ARG A 120 19.05 -22.15 -3.64
N ARG A 121 19.58 -22.61 -2.50
CA ARG A 121 20.97 -22.35 -2.11
C ARG A 121 21.84 -23.45 -2.73
N CYS A 122 22.92 -23.07 -3.40
CA CYS A 122 23.89 -24.05 -3.90
C CYS A 122 24.71 -24.60 -2.72
N GLU A 123 24.73 -25.92 -2.54
CA GLU A 123 25.54 -26.54 -1.47
C GLU A 123 27.04 -26.53 -1.77
N SER A 124 27.44 -26.53 -3.05
CA SER A 124 28.85 -26.53 -3.43
C SER A 124 29.55 -25.18 -3.25
N CYS A 125 28.85 -24.05 -3.43
CA CYS A 125 29.46 -22.71 -3.36
C CYS A 125 28.73 -21.70 -2.47
N GLY A 126 27.57 -22.04 -1.92
CA GLY A 126 26.78 -21.16 -1.06
C GLY A 126 26.00 -20.06 -1.77
N ALA A 127 26.04 -20.00 -3.12
CA ALA A 127 25.29 -19.01 -3.89
C ALA A 127 23.77 -19.12 -3.64
N VAL A 128 23.11 -17.97 -3.53
CA VAL A 128 21.66 -17.83 -3.29
C VAL A 128 20.97 -17.14 -4.48
N GLY A 129 19.64 -17.18 -4.53
CA GLY A 129 18.87 -16.48 -5.56
C GLY A 129 18.75 -17.24 -6.89
N HIS A 130 18.91 -18.57 -6.87
CA HIS A 130 18.65 -19.39 -8.05
C HIS A 130 17.15 -19.44 -8.38
N HIS A 131 16.79 -19.33 -9.65
CA HIS A 131 15.38 -19.48 -10.06
C HIS A 131 14.89 -20.88 -9.69
N GLN A 132 13.62 -21.03 -9.32
CA GLN A 132 13.05 -22.33 -8.91
C GLN A 132 13.21 -23.43 -9.98
N ILE A 133 13.48 -23.09 -11.25
CA ILE A 133 13.66 -24.02 -12.37
C ILE A 133 15.12 -24.26 -12.77
N SER A 134 16.09 -23.62 -12.12
CA SER A 134 17.52 -23.76 -12.48
C SER A 134 18.07 -25.11 -12.03
N ASN A 135 18.47 -25.99 -12.96
CA ASN A 135 19.10 -27.27 -12.61
C ASN A 135 20.56 -27.13 -12.16
N TYR A 136 21.23 -26.05 -12.59
CA TYR A 136 22.64 -25.81 -12.30
C TYR A 136 22.86 -24.40 -11.72
N CYS A 137 23.86 -24.27 -10.86
CA CYS A 137 24.30 -22.99 -10.30
C CYS A 137 25.00 -22.15 -11.38
N HIS A 138 24.62 -20.89 -11.54
CA HIS A 138 25.25 -19.98 -12.51
C HIS A 138 26.65 -19.49 -12.11
N ILE A 139 27.06 -19.69 -10.84
CA ILE A 139 28.39 -19.30 -10.34
C ILE A 139 29.38 -20.46 -10.48
N CYS A 140 29.05 -21.63 -9.92
CA CYS A 140 29.98 -22.76 -9.86
C CYS A 140 29.65 -23.92 -10.80
N GLY A 141 28.53 -23.89 -11.51
CA GLY A 141 28.07 -25.00 -12.36
C GLY A 141 27.56 -26.23 -11.60
N GLY A 142 27.59 -26.22 -10.26
CA GLY A 142 27.12 -27.34 -9.44
C GLY A 142 25.61 -27.59 -9.59
N GLU A 143 25.20 -28.86 -9.54
CA GLU A 143 23.80 -29.26 -9.63
C GLU A 143 23.02 -28.80 -8.40
N LEU A 144 21.85 -28.20 -8.64
CA LEU A 144 20.95 -27.75 -7.58
C LEU A 144 19.97 -28.88 -7.27
N ILE A 145 20.30 -29.73 -6.31
CA ILE A 145 19.47 -30.89 -5.93
C ILE A 145 18.11 -30.40 -5.41
N GLY A 146 17.03 -30.75 -6.10
CA GLY A 146 15.65 -30.45 -5.69
C GLY A 146 15.05 -31.64 -4.94
N VAL A 147 14.49 -31.40 -3.76
CA VAL A 147 13.59 -32.34 -3.07
C VAL A 147 12.15 -31.99 -3.45
#